data_AF-A0A3D0WVU5-F1
#
_entry.id   AF-A0A3D0WVU5-F1
#
_cell.length_a   1.000
_cell.length_b   1.000
_cell.length_c   1.000
_cell.angle_alpha   90.00
_cell.angle_beta   90.00
_cell.angle_gamma   90.00
#
_symmetry.space_group_name_H-M   'P 1'
#
loop_
_entity.id
_entity.type
_entity.pdbx_description
1 polymer ?
#
loop_
_entity_poly.entity_id
_entity_poly.type
_entity_poly.pdbx_seq_one_letter_code
_entity_poly.pdbx_strand_id
1 'polypeptide(L)'
;MKQTVYVDVLVAVNFFITYFLLRAVAGFLTLPVRRGRMAAASAAGGLCSLLILLPELPAPLSVAGKLLMSAGIVLLAFGYGGVRRLIRDAAAFFGVSFAFAGLMLAVWYFFAPQGLVIRNSV
;
A
#
# COMPACT_ATOMS: atom_id res chain seq x y z
N MET A 1 -6.95 25.56 -7.99
CA MET A 1 -6.92 25.12 -6.58
C MET A 1 -5.61 24.39 -6.35
N LYS A 2 -4.67 24.93 -5.55
CA LYS A 2 -3.42 24.23 -5.22
C LYS A 2 -3.73 23.17 -4.17
N GLN A 3 -3.56 21.90 -4.53
CA GLN A 3 -3.74 20.78 -3.62
C GLN A 3 -2.51 20.70 -2.71
N THR A 4 -2.65 21.15 -1.46
CA THR A 4 -1.58 21.04 -0.46
C THR A 4 -1.49 19.61 0.00
N VAL A 5 -0.53 18.86 -0.53
CA VAL A 5 -0.24 17.49 -0.09
C VAL A 5 0.77 17.55 1.05
N TYR A 6 0.35 17.17 2.25
CA TYR A 6 1.24 17.05 3.40
C TYR A 6 2.06 15.77 3.30
N VAL A 7 3.34 15.91 3.00
CA VAL A 7 4.27 14.79 2.83
C VAL A 7 4.33 13.94 4.11
N ASP A 8 4.35 14.57 5.28
CA ASP A 8 4.43 13.86 6.57
C ASP A 8 3.24 12.91 6.79
N VAL A 9 2.02 13.38 6.49
CA VAL A 9 0.80 12.58 6.59
C VAL A 9 0.84 11.44 5.58
N LEU A 10 1.26 11.72 4.34
CA LEU A 10 1.35 10.72 3.29
C LEU A 10 2.30 9.58 3.69
N VAL A 11 3.47 9.93 4.21
CA VAL A 11 4.49 8.96 4.65
C VAL A 11 4.01 8.17 5.87
N ALA A 12 3.45 8.84 6.88
CA ALA A 12 2.95 8.19 8.08
C ALA A 12 1.83 7.19 7.73
N VAL A 13 0.85 7.59 6.93
CA VAL A 13 -0.26 6.72 6.53
C VAL A 13 0.23 5.53 5.71
N ASN A 14 1.13 5.73 4.73
CA ASN A 14 1.69 4.63 3.95
C ASN A 14 2.55 3.67 4.78
N PHE A 15 3.28 4.18 5.76
CA PHE A 15 4.01 3.36 6.73
C PHE A 15 3.05 2.44 7.50
N PHE A 16 1.98 3.00 8.07
CA PHE A 16 1.00 2.22 8.82
C PHE A 16 0.27 1.20 7.93
N ILE A 17 -0.23 1.64 6.77
CA ILE A 17 -0.93 0.76 5.81
C ILE A 17 -0.01 -0.41 5.44
N THR A 18 1.21 -0.12 4.98
CA THR A 18 2.16 -1.16 4.55
C THR A 18 2.52 -2.11 5.69
N TYR A 19 2.70 -1.59 6.91
CA TYR A 19 2.93 -2.41 8.09
C TYR A 19 1.77 -3.37 8.37
N PHE A 20 0.53 -2.89 8.35
CA PHE A 20 -0.65 -3.72 8.59
C PHE A 20 -0.87 -4.74 7.48
N LEU A 21 -0.64 -4.37 6.22
CA LEU A 21 -0.69 -5.31 5.10
C LEU A 21 0.34 -6.44 5.26
N LEU A 22 1.60 -6.10 5.53
CA LEU A 22 2.66 -7.09 5.77
C LEU A 22 2.33 -8.01 6.94
N ARG A 23 1.73 -7.46 8.00
CA ARG A 23 1.30 -8.24 9.17
C ARG A 23 0.14 -9.19 8.83
N ALA A 24 -0.83 -8.74 8.04
CA ALA A 24 -1.94 -9.58 7.57
C ALA A 24 -1.44 -10.72 6.67
N VAL A 25 -0.51 -10.42 5.76
CA VAL A 25 0.15 -11.41 4.91
C VAL A 25 0.92 -12.44 5.74
N ALA A 26 1.65 -11.99 6.76
CA ALA A 26 2.37 -12.89 7.66
C ALA A 26 1.42 -13.80 8.46
N GLY A 27 0.27 -13.28 8.90
CA GLY A 27 -0.78 -14.06 9.54
C GLY A 27 -1.38 -15.11 8.58
N PHE A 28 -1.67 -14.70 7.34
CA PHE A 28 -2.24 -15.60 6.32
C PHE A 28 -1.28 -16.73 5.92
N LEU A 29 0.02 -16.43 5.86
CA LEU A 29 1.06 -17.40 5.51
C LEU A 29 1.69 -18.12 6.70
N THR A 30 1.27 -17.80 7.94
CA THR A 30 1.86 -18.34 9.19
C THR A 30 3.39 -18.20 9.26
N LEU A 31 3.93 -17.09 8.74
CA LEU A 31 5.37 -16.87 8.66
C LEU A 31 5.92 -16.28 9.97
N PRO A 32 7.18 -16.58 10.34
CA PRO A 32 7.80 -16.02 11.53
C PRO A 32 7.99 -14.50 11.37
N VAL A 33 7.22 -13.75 12.16
CA VAL A 33 7.22 -12.29 12.14
C VAL A 33 8.39 -11.74 12.96
N ARG A 34 9.38 -11.15 12.29
CA ARG A 34 10.39 -10.31 12.95
C ARG A 34 9.98 -8.84 12.86
N ARG A 35 9.58 -8.25 14.00
CA ARG A 35 9.09 -6.87 14.11
C ARG A 35 10.03 -5.84 13.47
N GLY A 36 11.36 -5.99 13.64
CA GLY A 36 12.35 -5.09 13.04
C GLY A 36 12.40 -5.15 11.52
N ARG A 37 12.21 -6.34 10.91
CA ARG A 37 12.18 -6.49 9.44
C ARG A 37 10.92 -5.89 8.84
N MET A 38 9.78 -6.05 9.53
CA MET A 38 8.53 -5.40 9.13
C MET A 38 8.61 -3.88 9.21
N ALA A 39 9.20 -3.33 10.27
CA ALA A 39 9.38 -1.88 10.41
C ALA A 39 10.31 -1.31 9.32
N ALA A 40 11.38 -2.02 8.97
CA ALA A 40 12.25 -1.62 7.86
C ALA A 40 11.53 -1.69 6.50
N ALA A 41 10.76 -2.75 6.27
CA ALA A 41 9.98 -2.91 5.03
C ALA A 41 8.86 -1.86 4.91
N SER A 42 8.18 -1.51 6.01
CA SER A 42 7.17 -0.44 6.01
C SER A 42 7.78 0.95 5.89
N ALA A 43 8.96 1.18 6.46
CA ALA A 43 9.73 2.41 6.23
C ALA A 43 10.12 2.55 4.76
N ALA A 44 10.62 1.48 4.14
CA ALA A 44 10.91 1.46 2.71
C ALA A 44 9.64 1.73 1.87
N GLY A 45 8.51 1.10 2.22
CA GLY A 45 7.22 1.33 1.54
C GLY A 45 6.70 2.77 1.66
N GLY A 46 6.79 3.36 2.86
CA GLY A 46 6.45 4.76 3.09
C GLY A 46 7.35 5.73 2.30
N LEU A 47 8.65 5.46 2.27
CA LEU A 47 9.60 6.26 1.46
C LEU A 47 9.35 6.11 -0.04
N CYS A 48 9.00 4.91 -0.50
CA CYS A 48 8.61 4.66 -1.88
C CYS A 48 7.34 5.45 -2.27
N SER A 49 6.46 5.80 -1.32
CA SER A 49 5.28 6.61 -1.62
C SER A 49 5.63 8.06 -1.99
N LEU A 50 6.83 8.56 -1.67
CA LEU A 50 7.27 9.88 -2.15
C LEU A 50 7.49 9.88 -3.67
N LEU A 51 7.66 8.72 -4.31
CA LEU A 51 7.72 8.64 -5.77
C LEU A 51 6.40 9.02 -6.44
N ILE A 52 5.28 8.98 -5.71
CA ILE A 52 3.98 9.49 -6.21
C ILE A 52 4.01 11.02 -6.38
N LEU A 53 4.93 11.72 -5.69
CA LEU A 53 5.13 13.15 -5.80
C LEU A 53 6.08 13.52 -6.95
N LEU A 54 6.77 12.53 -7.53
CA LEU A 54 7.69 12.71 -8.65
C LEU A 54 6.88 12.69 -9.97
N PRO A 55 7.16 13.59 -10.93
CA PRO A 55 6.36 13.78 -12.14
C PRO A 55 6.18 12.50 -12.97
N GLU A 56 5.07 12.47 -13.71
CA GLU A 56 4.53 11.33 -14.44
C GLU A 56 5.56 10.65 -15.35
N LEU A 57 6.07 9.50 -14.90
CA LEU A 57 6.80 8.56 -15.75
C LEU A 57 5.81 7.84 -16.67
N PRO A 58 6.25 7.40 -17.87
CA PRO A 58 5.41 6.65 -18.80
C PRO A 58 4.69 5.50 -18.09
N ALA A 59 3.39 5.34 -18.33
CA ALA A 59 2.53 4.33 -17.68
C ALA A 59 3.17 2.93 -17.51
N PRO A 60 3.81 2.32 -18.55
CA PRO A 60 4.44 1.01 -18.38
C PRO A 60 5.65 1.00 -17.44
N LEU A 61 6.46 2.07 -17.43
CA LEU A 61 7.60 2.23 -16.52
C LEU A 61 7.14 2.41 -15.07
N SER A 62 6.06 3.18 -14.85
CA SER A 62 5.45 3.35 -13.54
C SER A 62 4.91 2.02 -12.97
N VAL A 63 4.28 1.19 -13.80
CA VAL A 63 3.78 -0.13 -13.37
C VAL A 63 4.93 -1.07 -13.03
N ALA A 64 5.95 -1.16 -13.89
CA ALA A 64 7.13 -1.99 -13.64
C ALA A 64 7.88 -1.57 -12.37
N GLY A 65 8.04 -0.25 -12.14
CA GLY A 65 8.64 0.30 -10.93
C GLY A 65 7.87 -0.08 -9.66
N LYS A 66 6.54 0.04 -9.68
CA LYS A 66 5.68 -0.36 -8.55
C LYS A 66 5.79 -1.86 -8.26
N LEU A 67 5.90 -2.68 -9.29
CA LEU A 67 6.03 -4.14 -9.17
C LEU A 67 7.39 -4.54 -8.57
N LEU A 68 8.46 -3.89 -8.99
CA LEU A 68 9.80 -4.08 -8.40
C LEU A 68 9.84 -3.62 -6.94
N MET A 69 9.21 -2.49 -6.63
CA MET A 69 9.14 -1.97 -5.26
C MET A 69 8.36 -2.89 -4.34
N SER A 70 7.19 -3.39 -4.76
CA SER A 70 6.42 -4.34 -3.95
C SER A 70 7.20 -5.64 -3.74
N ALA A 71 7.88 -6.15 -4.75
CA ALA A 71 8.77 -7.32 -4.61
C ALA A 71 9.91 -7.05 -3.62
N GLY A 72 10.52 -5.86 -3.65
CA GLY A 72 11.55 -5.43 -2.70
C GLY A 72 11.04 -5.35 -1.27
N ILE A 73 9.84 -4.81 -1.06
CA ILE A 73 9.20 -4.73 0.28
C ILE A 73 8.92 -6.13 0.85
N VAL A 74 8.37 -7.03 0.03
CA VAL A 74 8.10 -8.43 0.42
C VAL A 74 9.41 -9.15 0.76
N LEU A 75 10.45 -8.96 -0.05
CA LEU A 75 11.77 -9.52 0.19
C LEU A 75 12.38 -9.01 1.51
N LEU A 76 12.30 -7.70 1.77
CA LEU A 76 12.78 -7.11 3.01
C LEU A 76 12.01 -7.62 4.24
N ALA A 77 10.69 -7.80 4.12
CA ALA A 77 9.84 -8.26 5.21
C ALA A 77 10.05 -9.75 5.55
N PHE A 78 10.01 -10.64 4.57
CA PHE A 78 9.99 -12.11 4.78
C PHE A 78 11.35 -12.77 4.54
N GLY A 79 12.14 -12.23 3.61
CA GLY A 79 13.51 -12.68 3.33
C GLY A 79 13.57 -13.63 2.17
N TYR A 80 14.78 -13.80 1.65
CA TYR A 80 14.98 -14.69 0.51
C TYR A 80 15.07 -16.14 0.98
N GLY A 81 13.99 -16.90 0.76
CA GLY A 81 13.92 -18.34 1.01
C GLY A 81 13.75 -19.18 -0.26
N GLY A 82 14.00 -18.58 -1.44
CA GLY A 82 13.80 -19.16 -2.77
C GLY A 82 12.67 -18.53 -3.56
N VAL A 83 12.76 -18.60 -4.90
CA VAL A 83 11.83 -17.94 -5.85
C VAL A 83 10.37 -18.37 -5.63
N ARG A 84 10.11 -19.66 -5.36
CA ARG A 84 8.74 -20.15 -5.08
C ARG A 84 8.12 -19.50 -3.84
N ARG A 85 8.92 -19.28 -2.78
CA ARG A 85 8.44 -18.59 -1.57
C ARG A 85 8.20 -17.12 -1.85
N LEU A 86 9.10 -16.47 -2.57
CA LEU A 86 8.94 -15.07 -2.97
C LEU A 86 7.66 -14.84 -3.78
N ILE A 87 7.38 -15.70 -4.78
CA ILE A 87 6.16 -15.61 -5.58
C ILE A 87 4.92 -15.82 -4.71
N ARG A 88 4.94 -16.81 -3.80
CA ARG A 88 3.84 -17.08 -2.87
C ARG A 88 3.58 -15.88 -1.95
N ASP A 89 4.63 -15.30 -1.38
CA ASP A 89 4.54 -14.17 -0.47
C ASP A 89 4.08 -12.90 -1.20
N ALA A 90 4.58 -12.67 -2.42
CA ALA A 90 4.13 -11.59 -3.28
C ALA A 90 2.66 -11.76 -3.67
N ALA A 91 2.23 -12.96 -4.06
CA ALA A 91 0.83 -13.25 -4.40
C ALA A 91 -0.10 -12.99 -3.22
N ALA A 92 0.29 -13.41 -2.00
CA ALA A 92 -0.47 -13.12 -0.79
C ALA A 92 -0.50 -11.60 -0.50
N PHE A 93 0.62 -10.90 -0.66
CA PHE A 93 0.68 -9.45 -0.51
C PHE A 93 -0.24 -8.72 -1.48
N PHE A 94 -0.23 -9.10 -2.76
CA PHE A 94 -1.16 -8.56 -3.74
C PHE A 94 -2.62 -8.90 -3.38
N GLY A 95 -2.91 -10.12 -2.94
CA GLY A 95 -4.26 -10.52 -2.51
C GLY A 95 -4.79 -9.68 -1.36
N VAL A 96 -3.99 -9.46 -0.31
CA VAL A 96 -4.35 -8.60 0.83
C VAL A 96 -4.45 -7.13 0.39
N SER A 97 -3.57 -6.67 -0.50
CA SER A 97 -3.64 -5.31 -1.06
C SER A 97 -4.91 -5.08 -1.86
N PHE A 98 -5.33 -6.06 -2.67
CA PHE A 98 -6.59 -6.02 -3.41
C PHE A 98 -7.80 -6.02 -2.48
N ALA A 99 -7.79 -6.86 -1.43
CA ALA A 99 -8.84 -6.87 -0.43
C ALA A 99 -8.95 -5.50 0.29
N PHE A 100 -7.81 -4.89 0.64
CA PHE A 100 -7.77 -3.56 1.24
C PHE A 100 -8.31 -2.48 0.27
N ALA A 101 -7.91 -2.52 -1.00
CA ALA A 101 -8.42 -1.59 -2.02
C ALA A 101 -9.93 -1.75 -2.21
N GLY A 102 -10.45 -2.99 -2.27
CA GLY A 102 -11.87 -3.27 -2.35
C GLY A 102 -12.65 -2.77 -1.12
N LEU A 103 -12.08 -2.94 0.08
CA LEU A 103 -12.67 -2.42 1.31
C LEU A 103 -12.70 -0.88 1.32
N MET A 104 -11.61 -0.23 0.90
CA MET A 104 -11.57 1.23 0.75
C MET A 104 -12.59 1.74 -0.27
N LEU A 105 -12.77 1.02 -1.37
CA LEU A 105 -13.79 1.35 -2.38
C LEU A 105 -15.20 1.20 -1.81
N ALA A 106 -15.47 0.14 -1.06
CA ALA A 106 -16.75 -0.05 -0.39
C ALA A 106 -17.00 1.06 0.65
N VAL A 107 -16.03 1.39 1.49
CA VAL A 107 -16.14 2.49 2.46
C VAL A 107 -16.43 3.80 1.74
N TRP A 108 -15.71 4.11 0.66
CA TRP A 108 -15.97 5.30 -0.13
C TRP A 108 -17.39 5.30 -0.71
N TYR A 109 -17.87 4.18 -1.26
CA TYR A 109 -19.21 4.10 -1.84
C TYR A 109 -20.34 4.26 -0.81
N PHE A 110 -20.21 3.64 0.37
CA PHE A 110 -21.26 3.64 1.40
C PHE A 110 -21.22 4.85 2.34
N PHE A 111 -20.03 5.41 2.61
CA PHE A 111 -19.86 6.50 3.58
C PHE A 111 -19.57 7.86 2.96
N ALA A 112 -19.18 7.94 1.67
CA ALA A 112 -19.10 9.25 1.02
C ALA A 112 -20.52 9.80 0.84
N PRO A 113 -20.81 11.03 1.31
CA PRO A 113 -22.12 11.64 1.12
C PRO A 113 -22.30 11.98 -0.36
N GLN A 114 -22.94 11.09 -1.13
CA GLN A 114 -23.21 11.27 -2.56
C GLN A 114 -24.39 12.21 -2.84
N GLY A 115 -24.65 13.21 -2.01
CA GLY A 115 -25.81 14.07 -2.22
C GLY A 115 -26.07 15.10 -1.13
N LEU A 116 -25.18 16.06 -0.94
CA LEU A 116 -25.61 17.34 -0.38
C LEU A 116 -26.29 18.15 -1.51
N VAL A 117 -27.51 17.76 -1.90
CA VAL A 117 -28.37 18.63 -2.69
C VAL A 117 -28.95 19.67 -1.72
N ILE A 118 -28.29 20.80 -1.59
CA ILE A 118 -28.87 21.98 -0.94
C ILE A 118 -29.97 22.49 -1.88
N ARG A 119 -31.19 21.99 -1.69
CA ARG A 119 -32.39 22.69 -2.18
C ARG A 119 -32.73 23.76 -1.15
N ASN A 120 -31.99 24.87 -1.17
CA ASN A 120 -32.51 26.10 -0.57
C ASN A 120 -33.31 26.80 -1.66
N SER A 121 -34.60 26.49 -1.69
CA SER A 121 -35.61 27.32 -2.34
C SER A 121 -36.23 28.21 -1.26
N VAL A 122 -35.74 29.44 -1.18
CA VAL A 122 -36.52 30.66 -0.91
C VAL A 122 -36.03 31.75 -1.84
#